data_AF-A0A8T3BSM2-F1
#
_entry.id   AF-A0A8T3BSM2-F1
#
_cell.length_a   1.000
_cell.length_b   1.000
_cell.length_c   1.000
_cell.angle_alpha   90.00
_cell.angle_beta   90.00
_cell.angle_gamma   90.00
#
_symmetry.space_group_name_H-M   'P 1'
#
loop_
_entity.id
_entity.type
_entity.pdbx_description
1 polymer ?
#
loop_
_entity_poly.entity_id
_entity_poly.type
_entity_poly.pdbx_seq_one_letter_code
_entity_poly.pdbx_strand_id
1 'polypeptide(L)'
;MSCDESYDAVVVGSGYGGAVAACRLSIAGVKVCLIEKGRRWDAKDFPRDVFSLISAVRMEWRKWGISIGSDKALFQIHEEGDSLAAVACGFGGGSLVNAGVLLPTPIRTRRDTRWPKDWNKDWEHFERLASSMLGAQVVPAEFTNAQVMTQILEEEIEDYKPDPIKLSINFDRKEEEEGHNLVGSKKLESCLACGNCLSGCPYNAKNSTDKNYLALAVEAGCVVKAEIKVQYIVKDPGEDCLYKGKKWN
;
A
#
# COMPACT_ATOMS: atom_id res chain seq x y z
N MET A 1 -25.29 1.35 -9.41
CA MET A 1 -25.22 -0.08 -9.77
C MET A 1 -26.59 -0.44 -10.31
N SER A 2 -26.67 -0.97 -11.53
CA SER A 2 -27.83 -1.82 -11.83
C SER A 2 -27.72 -3.04 -10.90
N CYS A 3 -28.84 -3.54 -10.41
CA CYS A 3 -28.89 -4.67 -9.47
C CYS A 3 -28.43 -6.01 -10.08
N ASP A 4 -28.03 -6.04 -11.36
CA ASP A 4 -27.80 -7.28 -12.12
C ASP A 4 -26.32 -7.57 -12.45
N GLU A 5 -25.36 -6.79 -11.92
CA GLU A 5 -23.93 -7.10 -12.11
C GLU A 5 -23.43 -8.10 -11.05
N SER A 6 -23.21 -9.36 -11.44
CA SER A 6 -22.56 -10.38 -10.61
C SER A 6 -21.05 -10.46 -10.84
N TYR A 7 -20.30 -10.78 -9.78
CA TYR A 7 -18.85 -10.99 -9.79
C TYR A 7 -18.53 -12.26 -9.00
N ASP A 8 -17.48 -12.99 -9.38
CA ASP A 8 -17.04 -14.19 -8.67
C ASP A 8 -16.36 -13.83 -7.33
N ALA A 9 -15.71 -12.67 -7.28
CA ALA A 9 -15.07 -12.15 -6.09
C ALA A 9 -15.20 -10.63 -5.99
N VAL A 10 -15.48 -10.14 -4.78
CA VAL A 10 -15.47 -8.71 -4.46
C VAL A 10 -14.36 -8.43 -3.46
N VAL A 11 -13.45 -7.52 -3.81
CA VAL A 11 -12.37 -7.05 -2.94
C VAL A 11 -12.72 -5.66 -2.42
N VAL A 12 -12.78 -5.52 -1.10
CA VAL A 12 -13.09 -4.23 -0.45
C VAL A 12 -11.80 -3.58 0.05
N GLY A 13 -11.47 -2.42 -0.52
CA GLY A 13 -10.26 -1.67 -0.22
C GLY A 13 -9.08 -2.05 -1.12
N SER A 14 -8.28 -1.04 -1.47
CA SER A 14 -7.19 -1.14 -2.45
C SER A 14 -5.78 -0.99 -1.85
N GLY A 15 -5.64 -1.12 -0.52
CA GLY A 15 -4.34 -1.21 0.15
C GLY A 15 -3.59 -2.51 -0.18
N TYR A 16 -2.47 -2.78 0.50
CA TYR A 16 -1.60 -3.95 0.22
C TYR A 16 -2.36 -5.28 0.09
N GLY A 17 -3.17 -5.66 1.08
CA GLY A 17 -3.92 -6.93 1.05
C GLY A 17 -4.91 -7.02 -0.10
N GLY A 18 -5.70 -5.97 -0.30
CA GLY A 18 -6.68 -5.92 -1.39
C GLY A 18 -6.05 -5.88 -2.78
N ALA A 19 -4.94 -5.14 -2.92
CA ALA A 19 -4.17 -5.08 -4.16
C ALA A 19 -3.60 -6.44 -4.55
N VAL A 20 -2.97 -7.16 -3.60
CA VAL A 20 -2.47 -8.52 -3.87
C VAL A 20 -3.62 -9.46 -4.21
N ALA A 21 -4.71 -9.45 -3.43
CA ALA A 21 -5.86 -10.33 -3.65
C ALA A 21 -6.49 -10.10 -5.04
N ALA A 22 -6.80 -8.85 -5.39
CA ALA A 22 -7.37 -8.50 -6.68
C ALA A 22 -6.43 -8.87 -7.84
N CYS A 23 -5.12 -8.60 -7.71
CA CYS A 23 -4.12 -8.96 -8.71
C CYS A 23 -4.07 -10.46 -8.96
N ARG A 24 -3.91 -11.27 -7.90
CA ARG A 24 -3.75 -12.72 -8.03
C ARG A 24 -5.03 -13.41 -8.51
N LEU A 25 -6.20 -12.98 -8.03
CA LEU A 25 -7.48 -13.51 -8.49
C LEU A 25 -7.74 -13.18 -9.97
N SER A 26 -7.47 -11.93 -10.39
CA SER A 26 -7.69 -11.51 -11.78
C SER A 26 -6.76 -12.23 -12.75
N ILE A 27 -5.47 -12.37 -12.40
CA ILE A 27 -4.50 -13.15 -13.19
C ILE A 27 -4.93 -14.62 -13.30
N ALA A 28 -5.60 -15.17 -12.28
CA ALA A 28 -6.17 -16.52 -12.31
C ALA A 28 -7.48 -16.62 -13.11
N GLY A 29 -7.95 -15.54 -13.75
CA GLY A 29 -9.16 -15.52 -14.57
C GLY A 29 -10.47 -15.37 -13.79
N VAL A 30 -10.42 -15.04 -12.50
CA VAL A 30 -11.62 -14.79 -11.67
C VAL A 30 -12.22 -13.44 -12.05
N LYS A 31 -13.56 -13.35 -12.17
CA LYS A 31 -14.24 -12.06 -12.42
C LYS A 31 -14.27 -11.23 -11.14
N VAL A 32 -13.26 -10.37 -10.95
CA VAL A 32 -13.08 -9.55 -9.74
C VAL A 32 -13.69 -8.15 -9.88
N CYS A 33 -14.41 -7.71 -8.85
CA CYS A 33 -14.72 -6.29 -8.60
C CYS A 33 -13.95 -5.80 -7.37
N LEU A 34 -13.11 -4.78 -7.55
CA LEU A 34 -12.47 -4.07 -6.44
C LEU A 34 -13.21 -2.76 -6.16
N ILE A 35 -13.63 -2.57 -4.92
CA ILE A 35 -14.35 -1.38 -4.45
C ILE A 35 -13.44 -0.58 -3.52
N GLU A 36 -13.26 0.71 -3.80
CA GLU A 36 -12.41 1.62 -3.02
C GLU A 36 -13.19 2.86 -2.61
N LYS A 37 -13.07 3.26 -1.34
CA LYS A 37 -13.71 4.46 -0.77
C LYS A 37 -13.15 5.75 -1.38
N GLY A 38 -11.83 5.82 -1.51
CA GLY A 38 -11.14 7.01 -1.99
C GLY A 38 -11.12 7.15 -3.51
N ARG A 39 -10.65 8.31 -3.96
CA ARG A 39 -10.40 8.59 -5.38
C ARG A 39 -9.05 8.04 -5.85
N ARG A 40 -8.80 8.11 -7.16
CA ARG A 40 -7.44 7.96 -7.70
C ARG A 40 -6.65 9.25 -7.46
N TRP A 41 -5.40 9.12 -7.07
CA TRP A 41 -4.49 10.24 -6.83
C TRP A 41 -3.38 10.20 -7.88
N ASP A 42 -3.26 11.27 -8.68
CA ASP A 42 -2.11 11.45 -9.56
C ASP A 42 -0.98 12.19 -8.84
N ALA A 43 0.24 12.12 -9.38
CA ALA A 43 1.41 12.78 -8.80
C ALA A 43 1.19 14.30 -8.55
N LYS A 44 0.42 14.97 -9.42
CA LYS A 44 0.08 16.39 -9.28
C LYS A 44 -0.91 16.69 -8.14
N ASP A 45 -1.65 15.68 -7.68
CA ASP A 45 -2.68 15.84 -6.65
C ASP A 45 -2.11 15.78 -5.22
N PHE A 46 -0.90 15.23 -5.06
CA PHE A 46 -0.32 15.07 -3.72
C PHE A 46 0.09 16.42 -3.12
N PRO A 47 -0.20 16.65 -1.83
CA PRO A 47 0.20 17.85 -1.11
C PRO A 47 1.69 18.16 -1.25
N ARG A 48 2.03 19.43 -1.48
CA ARG A 48 3.42 19.93 -1.59
C ARG A 48 3.76 20.99 -0.55
N ASP A 49 2.76 21.44 0.19
CA ASP A 49 2.86 22.48 1.21
C ASP A 49 1.88 22.20 2.36
N VAL A 50 2.06 22.91 3.47
CA VAL A 50 1.28 22.69 4.70
C VAL A 50 -0.22 22.93 4.50
N PHE A 51 -0.62 23.94 3.72
CA PHE A 51 -2.04 24.24 3.50
C PHE A 51 -2.71 23.13 2.68
N SER A 52 -2.05 22.67 1.62
CA SER A 52 -2.52 21.53 0.83
C SER A 52 -2.62 20.25 1.67
N LEU A 53 -1.67 20.02 2.59
CA LEU A 53 -1.69 18.86 3.48
C LEU A 53 -2.88 18.92 4.45
N ILE A 54 -3.10 20.07 5.10
CA ILE A 54 -4.25 20.28 6.00
C ILE A 54 -5.58 20.04 5.25
N SER A 55 -5.69 20.50 4.01
CA SER A 55 -6.89 20.27 3.18
C SER A 55 -7.11 18.79 2.81
N ALA A 56 -6.03 18.00 2.82
CA ALA A 56 -6.03 16.58 2.51
C ALA A 56 -6.21 15.68 3.75
N VAL A 57 -6.51 16.26 4.92
CA VAL A 57 -6.75 15.55 6.18
C VAL A 57 -8.24 15.60 6.54
N ARG A 58 -8.79 14.45 6.93
CA ARG A 58 -10.03 14.33 7.68
C ARG A 58 -9.72 13.86 9.08
N MET A 59 -10.27 14.52 10.08
CA MET A 59 -10.18 14.11 11.47
C MET A 59 -11.55 13.68 11.98
N GLU A 60 -11.61 12.52 12.63
CA GLU A 60 -12.82 11.90 13.15
C GLU A 60 -12.63 11.58 14.63
N TRP A 61 -13.40 12.25 15.48
CA TRP A 61 -13.46 12.02 16.92
C TRP A 61 -14.61 11.08 17.22
N ARG A 62 -14.33 9.78 17.28
CA ARG A 62 -15.37 8.74 17.40
C ARG A 62 -16.19 8.86 18.68
N LYS A 63 -15.54 9.19 19.80
CA LYS A 63 -16.19 9.37 21.11
C LYS A 63 -17.30 10.43 21.06
N TRP A 64 -17.14 11.46 20.24
CA TRP A 64 -18.06 12.59 20.14
C TRP A 64 -18.93 12.55 18.88
N GLY A 65 -18.67 11.62 17.95
CA GLY A 65 -19.34 11.55 16.65
C GLY A 65 -19.07 12.76 15.75
N ILE A 66 -17.96 13.48 15.97
CA ILE A 66 -17.61 14.70 15.22
C ILE A 66 -16.59 14.37 14.14
N SER A 67 -16.75 14.92 12.94
CA SER A 67 -15.75 14.81 11.89
C SER A 67 -15.52 16.15 11.18
N ILE A 68 -14.26 16.47 10.90
CA ILE A 68 -13.83 17.65 10.15
C ILE A 68 -13.03 17.19 8.92
N GLY A 69 -13.23 17.85 7.78
CA GLY A 69 -12.58 17.51 6.51
C GLY A 69 -13.38 16.53 5.65
N SER A 70 -12.97 16.38 4.40
CA SER A 70 -13.70 15.61 3.39
C SER A 70 -13.69 14.10 3.68
N ASP A 71 -14.81 13.39 3.47
CA ASP A 71 -14.85 11.92 3.57
C ASP A 71 -13.91 11.22 2.56
N LYS A 72 -13.48 11.95 1.52
CA LYS A 72 -12.54 11.50 0.48
C LYS A 72 -11.12 12.09 0.64
N ALA A 73 -10.82 12.73 1.78
CA ALA A 73 -9.50 13.28 2.06
C ALA A 73 -8.43 12.17 2.10
N LEU A 74 -7.22 12.46 1.63
CA LEU A 74 -6.12 11.49 1.52
C LEU A 74 -5.79 10.82 2.85
N PHE A 75 -5.76 11.60 3.94
CA PHE A 75 -5.56 11.12 5.29
C PHE A 75 -6.88 11.07 6.04
N GLN A 76 -7.16 9.94 6.67
CA GLN A 76 -8.27 9.75 7.59
C GLN A 76 -7.67 9.48 8.97
N ILE A 77 -7.85 10.42 9.88
CA ILE A 77 -7.37 10.35 11.25
C ILE A 77 -8.55 9.98 12.12
N HIS A 78 -8.46 8.82 12.77
CA HIS A 78 -9.47 8.32 13.69
C HIS A 78 -8.94 8.41 15.11
N GLU A 79 -9.57 9.24 15.94
CA GLU A 79 -9.29 9.33 17.37
C GLU A 79 -10.30 8.49 18.16
N GLU A 80 -9.78 7.59 18.98
CA GLU A 80 -10.56 6.73 19.86
C GLU A 80 -9.85 6.56 21.21
N GLY A 81 -10.34 7.28 22.22
CA GLY A 81 -9.74 7.27 23.56
C GLY A 81 -8.38 7.97 23.58
N ASP A 82 -7.36 7.25 24.00
CA ASP A 82 -5.94 7.67 24.01
C ASP A 82 -5.18 7.25 22.75
N SER A 83 -5.89 6.73 21.74
CA SER A 83 -5.32 6.20 20.50
C SER A 83 -5.73 7.01 19.28
N LEU A 84 -4.77 7.20 18.36
CA LEU A 84 -4.98 7.86 17.09
C LEU A 84 -4.47 6.94 15.96
N ALA A 85 -5.34 6.64 15.00
CA ALA A 85 -5.01 5.87 13.81
C ALA A 85 -5.08 6.77 12.58
N ALA A 86 -3.94 6.94 11.88
CA ALA A 86 -3.89 7.60 10.60
C ALA A 86 -3.88 6.54 9.48
N VAL A 87 -4.89 6.58 8.61
CA VAL A 87 -4.99 5.70 7.44
C VAL A 87 -5.14 6.53 6.17
N ALA A 88 -4.74 5.96 5.04
CA ALA A 88 -4.88 6.62 3.75
C ALA A 88 -6.18 6.21 3.06
N CYS A 89 -6.81 7.14 2.35
CA CYS A 89 -8.02 6.94 1.57
C CYS A 89 -7.76 7.29 0.10
N GLY A 90 -7.72 6.28 -0.75
CA GLY A 90 -7.38 6.43 -2.15
C GLY A 90 -7.10 5.09 -2.81
N PHE A 91 -7.21 5.04 -4.14
CA PHE A 91 -6.81 3.86 -4.92
C PHE A 91 -5.31 3.61 -4.75
N GLY A 92 -4.95 2.57 -3.98
CA GLY A 92 -3.59 2.28 -3.52
C GLY A 92 -3.44 2.26 -1.98
N GLY A 93 -4.42 2.81 -1.26
CA GLY A 93 -4.45 2.85 0.21
C GLY A 93 -3.17 3.42 0.84
N GLY A 94 -2.74 2.83 1.95
CA GLY A 94 -1.57 3.31 2.72
C GLY A 94 -0.25 3.36 1.94
N SER A 95 -0.13 2.61 0.85
CA SER A 95 1.07 2.63 0.01
C SER A 95 1.31 4.00 -0.65
N LEU A 96 0.25 4.81 -0.84
CA LEU A 96 0.34 6.15 -1.39
C LEU A 96 1.19 7.05 -0.47
N VAL A 97 1.02 6.94 0.85
CA VAL A 97 1.52 7.93 1.83
C VAL A 97 2.43 7.38 2.92
N ASN A 98 2.75 6.08 2.94
CA ASN A 98 3.76 5.57 3.89
C ASN A 98 5.20 5.98 3.51
N ALA A 99 6.21 5.57 4.27
CA ALA A 99 7.61 5.86 3.91
C ALA A 99 8.18 4.95 2.80
N GLY A 100 7.41 3.99 2.30
CA GLY A 100 7.89 2.98 1.34
C GLY A 100 8.88 1.97 1.94
N VAL A 101 9.10 1.99 3.26
CA VAL A 101 10.07 1.13 3.96
C VAL A 101 9.66 -0.34 3.90
N LEU A 102 10.59 -1.19 3.52
CA LEU A 102 10.45 -2.65 3.42
C LEU A 102 11.39 -3.29 4.44
N LEU A 103 10.83 -3.73 5.57
CA LEU A 103 11.59 -4.47 6.59
C LEU A 103 11.32 -5.97 6.47
N PRO A 104 12.36 -6.82 6.48
CA PRO A 104 12.17 -8.25 6.57
C PRO A 104 11.53 -8.59 7.92
N THR A 105 10.69 -9.62 7.93
CA THR A 105 10.05 -10.03 9.19
C THR A 105 11.07 -10.72 10.09
N PRO A 106 11.31 -10.23 11.33
CA PRO A 106 12.31 -10.81 12.21
C PRO A 106 12.03 -12.30 12.50
N ILE A 107 13.08 -13.10 12.61
CA ILE A 107 12.97 -14.55 12.90
C ILE A 107 12.18 -14.80 14.19
N ARG A 108 12.35 -13.94 15.21
CA ARG A 108 11.57 -14.04 16.47
C ARG A 108 10.07 -13.93 16.22
N THR A 109 9.65 -13.03 15.33
CA THR A 109 8.25 -12.88 14.94
C THR A 109 7.82 -14.11 14.17
N ARG A 110 8.63 -14.57 13.19
CA ARG A 110 8.41 -15.80 12.37
C ARG A 110 8.11 -17.06 13.19
N ARG A 111 8.72 -17.18 14.36
CA ARG A 111 8.62 -18.34 15.25
C ARG A 111 7.64 -18.15 16.40
N ASP A 112 6.98 -17.00 16.50
CA ASP A 112 6.06 -16.70 17.59
C ASP A 112 4.78 -17.55 17.48
N THR A 113 4.45 -18.27 18.55
CA THR A 113 3.33 -19.22 18.61
C THR A 113 1.96 -18.55 18.59
N ARG A 114 1.88 -17.24 18.73
CA ARG A 114 0.64 -16.46 18.60
C ARG A 114 0.16 -16.37 17.16
N TRP A 115 1.01 -16.64 16.17
CA TRP A 115 0.63 -16.69 14.77
C TRP A 115 0.15 -18.11 14.37
N PRO A 116 -0.79 -18.22 13.40
CA PRO A 116 -1.25 -19.52 12.91
C PRO A 116 -0.11 -20.37 12.38
N LYS A 117 -0.04 -21.67 12.70
CA LYS A 117 1.13 -22.52 12.40
C LYS A 117 1.61 -22.46 10.94
N ASP A 118 0.69 -22.36 9.99
CA ASP A 118 0.98 -22.39 8.55
C ASP A 118 1.48 -21.05 7.98
N TRP A 119 1.47 -19.97 8.76
CA TRP A 119 1.76 -18.63 8.25
C TRP A 119 3.20 -18.47 7.72
N ASN A 120 4.14 -19.26 8.25
CA ASN A 120 5.56 -19.22 7.86
C ASN A 120 5.88 -20.20 6.72
N LYS A 121 4.89 -20.94 6.21
CA LYS A 121 5.04 -21.84 5.07
C LYS A 121 5.39 -21.02 3.82
N ASP A 122 6.42 -21.44 3.10
CA ASP A 122 6.91 -20.77 1.88
C ASP A 122 7.25 -19.28 2.04
N TRP A 123 7.56 -18.84 3.27
CA TRP A 123 7.78 -17.43 3.61
C TRP A 123 8.78 -16.73 2.67
N GLU A 124 9.96 -17.34 2.48
CA GLU A 124 11.02 -16.78 1.65
C GLU A 124 10.64 -16.67 0.17
N HIS A 125 9.72 -17.53 -0.30
CA HIS A 125 9.17 -17.41 -1.63
C HIS A 125 8.27 -16.17 -1.73
N PHE A 126 7.31 -16.03 -0.82
CA PHE A 126 6.38 -14.89 -0.82
C PHE A 126 7.06 -13.55 -0.52
N GLU A 127 8.07 -13.52 0.35
CA GLU A 127 8.87 -12.32 0.65
C GLU A 127 9.65 -11.85 -0.58
N ARG A 128 10.22 -12.78 -1.36
CA ARG A 128 10.89 -12.46 -2.64
C ARG A 128 9.89 -11.95 -3.68
N LEU A 129 8.72 -12.58 -3.82
CA LEU A 129 7.68 -12.11 -4.73
C LEU A 129 7.19 -10.70 -4.37
N ALA A 130 6.98 -10.44 -3.07
CA ALA A 130 6.57 -9.13 -2.60
C ALA A 130 7.67 -8.09 -2.85
N SER A 131 8.93 -8.41 -2.52
CA SER A 131 10.07 -7.53 -2.74
C SER A 131 10.29 -7.19 -4.22
N SER A 132 10.11 -8.17 -5.11
CA SER A 132 10.20 -7.96 -6.56
C SER A 132 9.07 -7.08 -7.08
N MET A 133 7.82 -7.36 -6.71
CA MET A 133 6.66 -6.57 -7.16
C MET A 133 6.69 -5.12 -6.63
N LEU A 134 7.16 -4.93 -5.40
CA LEU A 134 7.31 -3.60 -4.79
C LEU A 134 8.58 -2.87 -5.28
N GLY A 135 9.42 -3.50 -6.10
CA GLY A 135 10.64 -2.88 -6.63
C GLY A 135 11.57 -2.44 -5.50
N ALA A 136 11.86 -3.36 -4.57
CA ALA A 136 12.66 -3.08 -3.39
C ALA A 136 14.10 -2.65 -3.77
N GLN A 137 14.44 -1.39 -3.55
CA GLN A 137 15.76 -0.83 -3.82
C GLN A 137 16.41 -0.28 -2.55
N VAL A 138 17.73 -0.43 -2.45
CA VAL A 138 18.51 0.22 -1.39
C VAL A 138 18.69 1.69 -1.76
N VAL A 139 18.62 2.58 -0.77
CA VAL A 139 18.85 4.01 -0.99
C VAL A 139 20.28 4.23 -1.49
N PRO A 140 20.50 4.83 -2.67
CA PRO A 140 21.84 4.90 -3.29
C PRO A 140 22.72 6.02 -2.74
N ALA A 141 22.17 6.89 -1.88
CA ALA A 141 22.86 8.07 -1.37
C ALA A 141 22.60 8.24 0.13
N GLU A 142 23.64 8.66 0.84
CA GLU A 142 23.50 9.17 2.20
C GLU A 142 23.07 10.64 2.15
N PHE A 143 21.86 10.91 2.62
CA PHE A 143 21.39 12.28 2.80
C PHE A 143 22.07 12.93 4.02
N THR A 144 22.23 14.25 4.01
CA THR A 144 22.91 14.99 5.09
C THR A 144 22.32 14.69 6.48
N ASN A 145 21.00 14.53 6.59
CA ASN A 145 20.36 14.12 7.83
C ASN A 145 20.76 12.71 8.27
N ALA A 146 20.89 11.76 7.32
CA ALA A 146 21.36 10.41 7.64
C ALA A 146 22.81 10.44 8.14
N GLN A 147 23.69 11.24 7.53
CA GLN A 147 25.08 11.38 7.96
C GLN A 147 25.18 11.88 9.40
N VAL A 148 24.43 12.94 9.75
CA VAL A 148 24.39 13.48 11.12
C VAL A 148 23.84 12.45 12.11
N MET A 149 22.77 11.74 11.75
CA MET A 149 22.20 10.70 12.62
C MET A 149 23.17 9.53 12.83
N THR A 150 23.88 9.11 11.78
CA THR A 150 24.92 8.06 11.88
C THR A 150 26.03 8.48 12.83
N GLN A 151 26.53 9.72 12.73
CA GLN A 151 27.58 10.23 13.63
C GLN A 151 27.15 10.17 15.12
N ILE A 152 25.92 10.58 15.42
CA ILE A 152 25.39 10.51 16.80
C ILE A 152 25.32 9.05 17.28
N LEU A 153 24.85 8.13 16.42
CA LEU A 153 24.70 6.72 16.77
C LEU A 153 26.05 6.00 16.93
N GLU A 154 27.06 6.37 16.14
CA GLU A 154 28.43 5.86 16.28
C GLU A 154 29.08 6.30 17.61
N GLU A 155 28.71 7.47 18.13
CA GLU A 155 29.18 7.94 19.45
C GLU A 155 28.46 7.23 20.61
N GLU A 156 27.17 6.89 20.45
CA GLU A 156 26.36 6.30 21.51
C GLU A 156 26.39 4.76 21.55
N ILE A 157 26.68 4.10 20.42
CA ILE A 157 26.56 2.65 20.26
C ILE A 157 27.87 2.06 19.74
N GLU A 158 28.54 1.29 20.59
CA GLU A 158 29.73 0.51 20.21
C GLU A 158 29.38 -0.48 19.08
N ASP A 159 30.22 -0.53 18.04
CA ASP A 159 30.02 -1.34 16.82
C ASP A 159 28.72 -1.05 16.03
N TYR A 160 28.20 0.18 16.07
CA TYR A 160 27.05 0.57 15.23
C TYR A 160 27.32 0.34 13.73
N LYS A 161 26.47 -0.47 13.10
CA LYS A 161 26.46 -0.68 11.64
C LYS A 161 25.03 -0.56 11.13
N PRO A 162 24.70 0.46 10.33
CA PRO A 162 23.37 0.58 9.77
C PRO A 162 23.12 -0.52 8.74
N ASP A 163 22.06 -1.29 8.94
CA ASP A 163 21.58 -2.20 7.90
C ASP A 163 21.00 -1.39 6.73
N PRO A 164 21.31 -1.75 5.47
CA PRO A 164 20.76 -1.06 4.31
C PRO A 164 19.24 -1.26 4.25
N ILE A 165 18.49 -0.16 4.45
CA ILE A 165 17.03 -0.16 4.38
C ILE A 165 16.61 -0.17 2.91
N LYS A 166 15.71 -1.11 2.56
CA LYS A 166 15.08 -1.16 1.24
C LYS A 166 13.80 -0.33 1.22
N LEU A 167 13.60 0.42 0.14
CA LEU A 167 12.42 1.22 -0.10
C LEU A 167 11.71 0.80 -1.40
N SER A 168 10.39 0.96 -1.43
CA SER A 168 9.52 0.80 -2.59
C SER A 168 9.51 2.11 -3.41
N ILE A 169 10.70 2.58 -3.80
CA ILE A 169 10.94 3.85 -4.50
C ILE A 169 11.92 3.58 -5.63
N ASN A 170 11.66 4.16 -6.81
CA ASN A 170 12.56 4.07 -7.94
C ASN A 170 13.72 5.08 -7.79
N PHE A 171 14.95 4.58 -7.78
CA PHE A 171 16.19 5.35 -7.75
C PHE A 171 16.99 5.23 -9.06
N ASP A 172 16.49 4.48 -10.04
CA ASP A 172 17.18 4.26 -11.31
C ASP A 172 17.25 5.55 -12.12
N ARG A 173 18.41 5.85 -12.73
CA ARG A 173 18.60 7.06 -13.53
C ARG A 173 17.87 6.93 -14.88
N LYS A 174 17.30 8.03 -15.36
CA LYS A 174 16.51 8.10 -16.62
C LYS A 174 17.23 7.61 -17.89
N GLU A 175 18.56 7.52 -17.88
CA GLU A 175 19.37 7.16 -19.05
C GLU A 175 19.60 5.64 -19.20
N GLU A 176 19.27 4.83 -18.18
CA GLU A 176 19.35 3.36 -18.24
C GLU A 176 18.04 2.76 -18.79
N GLU A 177 17.69 3.09 -20.04
CA GLU A 177 16.44 2.64 -20.67
C GLU A 177 16.46 1.23 -21.27
N GLU A 178 17.55 0.47 -21.12
CA GLU A 178 17.62 -0.91 -21.61
C GLU A 178 17.80 -1.91 -20.48
N GLY A 179 16.71 -2.20 -19.76
CA GLY A 179 16.55 -3.57 -19.27
C GLY A 179 16.16 -3.82 -17.81
N HIS A 180 15.23 -3.07 -17.22
CA HIS A 180 14.48 -3.59 -16.07
C HIS A 180 13.01 -3.14 -16.13
N ASN A 181 12.27 -3.62 -17.13
CA ASN A 181 10.81 -3.48 -17.14
C ASN A 181 10.24 -4.32 -15.99
N LEU A 182 9.95 -3.67 -14.87
CA LEU A 182 9.05 -4.21 -13.85
C LEU A 182 7.71 -4.50 -14.55
N VAL A 183 7.35 -5.78 -14.61
CA VAL A 183 6.17 -6.27 -15.33
C VAL A 183 4.92 -5.50 -14.89
N GLY A 184 4.29 -4.78 -15.83
CA GLY A 184 3.00 -4.09 -15.65
C GLY A 184 3.00 -2.75 -14.89
N SER A 185 4.17 -2.13 -14.65
CA SER A 185 4.22 -0.82 -14.00
C SER A 185 4.18 0.33 -14.99
N LYS A 186 3.32 1.35 -14.75
CA LYS A 186 3.50 2.68 -15.35
C LYS A 186 4.95 3.12 -15.12
N LYS A 187 5.62 3.65 -16.16
CA LYS A 187 6.99 4.14 -16.08
C LYS A 187 7.15 5.06 -14.86
N LEU A 188 7.92 4.60 -13.88
CA LEU A 188 8.24 5.38 -12.68
C LEU A 188 9.35 6.36 -13.01
N GLU A 189 9.27 7.55 -12.42
CA GLU A 189 10.35 8.52 -12.52
C GLU A 189 11.43 8.23 -11.46
N SER A 190 12.65 8.73 -11.66
CA SER A 190 13.69 8.66 -10.64
C SER A 190 13.34 9.52 -9.43
N CYS A 191 13.66 9.04 -8.22
CA CYS A 191 13.52 9.82 -7.00
C CYS A 191 14.42 11.07 -7.04
N LEU A 192 13.84 12.22 -6.70
CA LEU A 192 14.54 13.51 -6.62
C LEU A 192 14.88 13.93 -5.18
N ALA A 193 14.80 13.00 -4.22
CA ALA A 193 15.06 13.26 -2.81
C ALA A 193 14.25 14.41 -2.17
N CYS A 194 13.02 14.64 -2.64
CA CYS A 194 12.20 15.78 -2.23
C CYS A 194 11.63 15.74 -0.79
N GLY A 195 11.79 14.63 -0.06
CA GLY A 195 11.27 14.48 1.31
C GLY A 195 9.76 14.31 1.45
N ASN A 196 8.98 14.28 0.37
CA ASN A 196 7.50 14.28 0.42
C ASN A 196 6.86 12.88 0.57
N CYS A 197 7.64 11.84 0.89
CA CYS A 197 7.18 10.44 0.84
C CYS A 197 5.93 10.17 1.68
N LEU A 198 5.83 10.84 2.84
CA LEU A 198 4.74 10.69 3.80
C LEU A 198 3.44 11.40 3.40
N SER A 199 3.48 12.27 2.39
CA SER A 199 2.33 13.00 1.85
C SER A 199 1.92 12.51 0.46
N GLY A 200 2.59 11.45 -0.02
CA GLY A 200 2.51 10.98 -1.40
C GLY A 200 3.54 11.63 -2.31
N CYS A 201 4.10 10.86 -3.25
CA CYS A 201 5.22 11.32 -4.07
C CYS A 201 4.74 12.18 -5.25
N PRO A 202 5.07 13.48 -5.29
CA PRO A 202 4.56 14.39 -6.30
C PRO A 202 5.30 14.30 -7.64
N TYR A 203 6.36 13.49 -7.69
CA TYR A 203 7.23 13.27 -8.84
C TYR A 203 7.12 11.86 -9.40
N ASN A 204 6.11 11.08 -9.00
CA ASN A 204 5.86 9.74 -9.55
C ASN A 204 6.99 8.70 -9.35
N ALA A 205 7.90 8.90 -8.40
CA ALA A 205 9.00 7.96 -8.13
C ALA A 205 8.64 6.81 -7.18
N LYS A 206 7.59 6.97 -6.37
CA LYS A 206 7.17 5.94 -5.41
C LYS A 206 6.38 4.83 -6.11
N ASN A 207 6.81 3.58 -5.91
CA ASN A 207 6.16 2.38 -6.44
C ASN A 207 5.01 1.93 -5.51
N SER A 208 3.97 2.76 -5.40
CA SER A 208 2.76 2.46 -4.62
C SER A 208 1.89 1.41 -5.32
N THR A 209 0.95 0.79 -4.59
CA THR A 209 0.22 -0.39 -5.08
C THR A 209 -0.68 -0.12 -6.29
N ASP A 210 -1.08 1.13 -6.51
CA ASP A 210 -1.76 1.62 -7.73
C ASP A 210 -0.90 1.49 -8.99
N LYS A 211 0.42 1.41 -8.84
CA LYS A 211 1.39 1.34 -9.95
C LYS A 211 2.03 -0.03 -10.13
N ASN A 212 1.78 -0.98 -9.22
CA ASN A 212 2.24 -2.36 -9.33
C ASN A 212 1.06 -3.35 -9.35
N TYR A 213 0.73 -3.99 -8.23
CA TYR A 213 -0.33 -4.98 -8.09
C TYR A 213 -1.66 -4.54 -8.71
N LEU A 214 -2.12 -3.31 -8.47
CA LEU A 214 -3.40 -2.84 -8.99
C LEU A 214 -3.35 -2.51 -10.48
N ALA A 215 -2.20 -2.06 -11.00
CA ALA A 215 -2.02 -1.87 -12.43
C ALA A 215 -2.17 -3.22 -13.15
N LEU A 216 -1.47 -4.25 -12.66
CA LEU A 216 -1.60 -5.62 -13.15
C LEU A 216 -3.00 -6.20 -12.97
N ALA A 217 -3.68 -5.92 -11.85
CA ALA A 217 -5.05 -6.38 -11.64
C ALA A 217 -5.98 -5.83 -12.73
N VAL A 218 -5.86 -4.52 -13.04
CA VAL A 218 -6.67 -3.87 -14.08
C VAL A 218 -6.32 -4.40 -15.47
N GLU A 219 -5.04 -4.59 -15.78
CA GLU A 219 -4.60 -5.23 -17.04
C GLU A 219 -5.16 -6.65 -17.20
N ALA A 220 -5.26 -7.40 -16.10
CA ALA A 220 -5.85 -8.73 -16.05
C ALA A 220 -7.40 -8.74 -16.01
N GLY A 221 -8.06 -7.57 -16.16
CA GLY A 221 -9.52 -7.48 -16.26
C GLY A 221 -10.28 -7.22 -14.96
N CYS A 222 -9.61 -6.88 -13.86
CA CYS A 222 -10.28 -6.45 -12.63
C CYS A 222 -11.11 -5.19 -12.87
N VAL A 223 -12.40 -5.24 -12.54
CA VAL A 223 -13.26 -4.05 -12.54
C VAL A 223 -12.98 -3.24 -11.28
N VAL A 224 -12.69 -1.95 -11.41
CA VAL A 224 -12.42 -1.05 -10.29
C VAL A 224 -13.54 -0.03 -10.13
N LYS A 225 -14.14 0.02 -8.95
CA LYS A 225 -15.14 1.02 -8.55
C LYS A 225 -14.58 1.87 -7.41
N ALA A 226 -13.97 3.00 -7.77
CA ALA A 226 -13.45 3.98 -6.82
C ALA A 226 -14.54 4.96 -6.36
N GLU A 227 -14.27 5.69 -5.28
CA GLU A 227 -15.20 6.65 -4.67
C GLU A 227 -16.52 6.03 -4.16
N ILE A 228 -16.47 4.74 -3.80
CA ILE A 228 -17.61 3.99 -3.26
C ILE A 228 -17.24 3.40 -1.90
N LYS A 229 -17.94 3.85 -0.86
CA LYS A 229 -17.80 3.30 0.49
C LYS A 229 -18.75 2.13 0.70
N VAL A 230 -18.20 0.94 0.89
CA VAL A 230 -18.97 -0.22 1.37
C VAL A 230 -19.45 0.06 2.80
N GLN A 231 -20.75 -0.09 3.04
CA GLN A 231 -21.36 0.13 4.36
C GLN A 231 -21.70 -1.18 5.05
N TYR A 232 -22.21 -2.16 4.29
CA TYR A 232 -22.71 -3.41 4.82
C TYR A 232 -22.34 -4.56 3.88
N ILE A 233 -22.14 -5.73 4.47
CA ILE A 233 -22.04 -7.02 3.78
C ILE A 233 -23.13 -7.89 4.39
N VAL A 234 -24.02 -8.40 3.55
CA VAL A 234 -25.12 -9.27 3.95
C VAL A 234 -25.00 -10.59 3.23
N LYS A 235 -25.38 -11.67 3.90
CA LYS A 235 -25.48 -12.98 3.25
C LYS A 235 -26.70 -12.97 2.33
N ASP A 236 -26.54 -13.44 1.10
CA ASP A 236 -27.67 -13.64 0.20
C ASP A 236 -28.59 -14.72 0.80
N PRO A 237 -29.90 -14.43 1.02
CA PRO A 237 -30.85 -15.42 1.51
C PRO A 237 -31.20 -16.51 0.51
N GLY A 238 -30.91 -16.32 -0.79
CA GLY A 238 -31.24 -17.24 -1.89
C GLY A 238 -30.10 -18.18 -2.32
N GLU A 239 -28.86 -17.92 -1.89
CA GLU A 239 -27.71 -18.78 -2.18
C GLU A 239 -27.27 -19.55 -0.92
N ASP A 240 -27.54 -20.85 -0.90
CA ASP A 240 -26.70 -21.79 -0.14
C ASP A 240 -25.30 -21.67 -0.74
N CYS A 241 -24.32 -21.10 -0.02
CA CYS A 241 -22.93 -20.95 -0.48
C CYS A 241 -22.47 -22.20 -1.24
N LEU A 242 -22.49 -22.15 -2.58
CA LEU A 242 -22.07 -23.26 -3.44
C LEU A 242 -20.57 -23.53 -3.28
N TYR A 243 -19.82 -22.54 -2.79
CA TYR A 243 -18.42 -22.68 -2.42
C TYR A 243 -18.28 -22.89 -0.90
N LYS A 244 -18.43 -24.14 -0.46
CA LYS A 244 -17.75 -24.58 0.77
C LYS A 244 -16.26 -24.51 0.46
N GLY A 245 -15.61 -23.41 0.86
CA GLY A 245 -14.19 -23.19 0.63
C GLY A 245 -13.42 -24.49 0.85
N LYS A 246 -12.65 -24.92 -0.16
CA LYS A 246 -11.74 -26.05 -0.04
C LYS A 246 -10.99 -25.84 1.27
N LYS A 247 -11.14 -26.75 2.23
CA LYS A 247 -10.24 -26.79 3.39
C LYS A 247 -8.84 -26.92 2.80
N TRP A 248 -8.05 -25.86 2.92
CA TRP A 248 -6.63 -25.94 2.66
C TRP A 248 -6.08 -26.77 3.82
N ASN A 249 -5.86 -28.06 3.55
CA ASN A 249 -5.16 -28.96 4.46
C ASN A 249 -3.69 -28.54 4.61
#